data_AF-A0A662WQL8-F1
#
_entry.id   AF-A0A662WQL8-F1
#
_cell.length_a   1.000
_cell.length_b   1.000
_cell.length_c   1.000
_cell.angle_alpha   90.00
_cell.angle_beta   90.00
_cell.angle_gamma   90.00
#
_symmetry.space_group_name_H-M   'P 1'
#
loop_
_entity.id
_entity.type
_entity.pdbx_description
1 polymer ?
#
loop_
_entity_poly.entity_id
_entity_poly.type
_entity_poly.pdbx_seq_one_letter_code
_entity_poly.pdbx_strand_id
1 'polypeptide(L)'
;MKPSEQRGLPRLKYMPVASQQLASTKDARKMNRVTSGIGGALEGVQMTINQLNREIKADEKGKQDYDDQLFRLNQRRKDMEAKLLECREWSALFESKIKPLAGKYTETTDNMQGQYEDAKLRHAQGIKVLIENFDYHPEFKRFSDTFSAVPFKPK
;
A
#
# COMPACT_ATOMS: atom_id res chain seq x y z
N MET A 1 49.41 -53.69 -60.06
CA MET A 1 49.42 -54.87 -59.17
C MET A 1 49.66 -54.44 -57.73
N LYS A 2 48.63 -54.51 -56.87
CA LYS A 2 48.70 -54.96 -55.47
C LYS A 2 47.29 -55.50 -55.11
N PRO A 3 47.18 -56.69 -54.50
CA PRO A 3 45.91 -57.39 -54.39
C PRO A 3 45.06 -56.85 -53.23
N SER A 4 43.75 -56.84 -53.44
CA SER A 4 42.72 -56.56 -52.45
C SER A 4 42.69 -57.65 -51.38
N GLU A 5 43.07 -57.32 -50.15
CA GLU A 5 42.87 -58.19 -48.99
C GLU A 5 41.38 -58.23 -48.64
N GLN A 6 40.76 -59.38 -48.85
CA GLN A 6 39.40 -59.67 -48.40
C GLN A 6 39.39 -59.64 -46.86
N ARG A 7 38.68 -58.67 -46.26
CA ARG A 7 38.35 -58.69 -44.83
C ARG A 7 37.33 -59.80 -44.57
N GLY A 8 37.83 -61.00 -44.29
CA GLY A 8 37.01 -62.07 -43.71
C GLY A 8 36.53 -61.65 -42.33
N LEU A 9 35.25 -61.89 -42.04
CA LEU A 9 34.67 -61.71 -40.71
C LEU A 9 35.51 -62.49 -39.68
N PRO A 10 35.72 -61.96 -38.46
CA PRO A 10 36.49 -62.66 -37.44
C PRO A 10 35.81 -63.99 -37.12
N ARG A 11 36.53 -65.11 -37.35
CA ARG A 11 36.04 -66.44 -36.95
C ARG A 11 35.91 -66.48 -35.42
N LEU A 12 34.69 -66.69 -34.95
CA LEU A 12 34.42 -67.01 -33.55
C LEU A 12 35.14 -68.32 -33.20
N LYS A 13 36.23 -68.22 -32.44
CA LYS A 13 36.90 -69.36 -31.83
C LYS A 13 36.02 -69.83 -30.67
N TYR A 14 35.24 -70.88 -30.89
CA TYR A 14 34.61 -71.60 -29.78
C TYR A 14 35.71 -72.34 -29.01
N MET A 15 36.08 -71.80 -27.85
CA MET A 15 36.85 -72.53 -26.86
C MET A 15 35.94 -73.59 -26.22
N PRO A 16 36.42 -74.81 -25.97
CA PRO A 16 35.65 -75.82 -25.27
C PRO A 16 35.27 -75.30 -23.88
N VAL A 17 34.04 -75.61 -23.43
CA VAL A 17 33.43 -75.16 -22.15
C VAL A 17 34.34 -75.40 -20.93
N ALA A 18 35.34 -76.29 -21.05
CA ALA A 18 36.28 -76.65 -19.99
C ALA A 18 37.43 -75.65 -19.75
N SER A 19 37.62 -74.59 -20.56
CA SER A 19 38.71 -73.61 -20.35
C SER A 19 38.25 -72.23 -19.88
N GLN A 20 37.00 -72.08 -19.46
CA GLN A 20 36.62 -70.98 -18.58
C GLN A 20 37.22 -71.29 -17.21
N GLN A 21 38.40 -70.74 -16.93
CA GLN A 21 38.95 -70.76 -15.57
C GLN A 21 37.86 -70.20 -14.65
N LEU A 22 37.27 -71.07 -13.83
CA LEU A 22 36.34 -70.70 -12.77
C LEU A 22 37.05 -69.62 -11.96
N ALA A 23 36.55 -68.39 -12.01
CA ALA A 23 37.10 -67.29 -11.22
C ALA A 23 37.26 -67.81 -9.79
N SER A 24 38.50 -67.76 -9.28
CA SER A 24 38.81 -68.27 -7.95
C SER A 24 37.79 -67.71 -6.96
N THR A 25 37.22 -68.56 -6.10
CA THR A 25 36.15 -68.16 -5.17
C THR A 25 36.53 -66.94 -4.32
N LYS A 26 37.83 -66.73 -4.11
CA LYS A 26 38.42 -65.56 -3.46
C LYS A 26 38.29 -64.27 -4.30
N ASP A 27 38.48 -64.35 -5.61
CA ASP A 27 38.34 -63.22 -6.54
C ASP A 27 36.87 -62.88 -6.77
N ALA A 28 36.00 -63.89 -6.86
CA ALA A 28 34.55 -63.68 -6.89
C ALA A 28 34.04 -62.98 -5.61
N ARG A 29 34.54 -63.36 -4.43
CA ARG A 29 34.20 -62.71 -3.15
C ARG A 29 34.72 -61.27 -3.08
N LYS A 30 35.95 -61.01 -3.55
CA LYS A 30 36.50 -59.64 -3.63
C LYS A 30 35.69 -58.77 -4.59
N MET A 31 35.36 -59.30 -5.76
CA MET A 31 34.54 -58.61 -6.75
C MET A 31 33.17 -58.27 -6.17
N ASN A 32 32.45 -59.25 -5.61
CA ASN A 32 31.16 -59.00 -4.96
C ASN A 32 31.24 -57.94 -3.86
N ARG A 33 32.28 -57.96 -3.02
CA ARG A 33 32.48 -56.94 -1.98
C ARG A 33 32.69 -55.54 -2.57
N VAL A 34 33.48 -55.41 -3.62
CA VAL A 34 33.72 -54.13 -4.30
C VAL A 34 32.44 -53.65 -5.00
N THR A 35 31.74 -54.52 -5.72
CA THR A 35 30.49 -54.18 -6.40
C THR A 35 29.40 -53.77 -5.42
N SER A 36 29.26 -54.47 -4.28
CA SER A 36 28.34 -54.06 -3.21
C SER A 36 28.71 -52.72 -2.58
N GLY A 37 30.02 -52.44 -2.39
CA GLY A 37 30.49 -51.15 -1.88
C GLY A 37 30.18 -49.99 -2.84
N ILE A 38 30.38 -50.21 -4.14
CA ILE A 38 30.02 -49.23 -5.18
C ILE A 38 28.50 -49.03 -5.24
N GLY A 39 27.72 -50.12 -5.15
CA GLY A 39 26.26 -50.06 -5.12
C GLY A 39 25.74 -49.22 -3.95
N GLY A 40 26.25 -49.45 -2.73
CA GLY A 40 25.86 -48.66 -1.56
C GLY A 40 26.29 -47.19 -1.65
N ALA A 41 27.47 -46.90 -2.22
CA ALA A 41 27.89 -45.52 -2.46
C ALA A 41 27.01 -44.80 -3.49
N LEU A 42 26.64 -45.48 -4.59
CA LEU A 42 25.71 -44.95 -5.60
C LEU A 42 24.31 -44.72 -5.03
N GLU A 43 23.81 -45.63 -4.20
CA GLU A 43 22.53 -45.47 -3.51
C GLU A 43 22.55 -44.25 -2.57
N GLY A 44 23.64 -44.08 -1.81
CA GLY A 44 23.85 -42.90 -0.97
C GLY A 44 23.83 -41.59 -1.77
N VAL A 45 24.53 -41.56 -2.91
CA VAL A 45 24.50 -40.39 -3.81
C VAL A 45 23.10 -40.15 -4.40
N GLN A 46 22.38 -41.20 -4.76
CA GLN A 46 21.02 -41.05 -5.27
C GLN A 46 20.07 -40.49 -4.19
N MET A 47 20.22 -40.92 -2.94
CA MET A 47 19.46 -40.36 -1.81
C MET A 47 19.75 -38.88 -1.60
N THR A 48 21.03 -38.46 -1.65
CA THR A 48 21.39 -37.04 -1.49
C THR A 48 20.89 -36.19 -2.65
N ILE A 49 20.95 -36.68 -3.89
CA ILE A 49 20.35 -35.99 -5.05
C ILE A 49 18.84 -35.81 -4.86
N ASN A 50 18.15 -36.85 -4.40
CA ASN A 50 16.71 -36.77 -4.16
C ASN A 50 16.36 -35.78 -3.03
N GLN A 51 17.19 -35.73 -1.98
CA GLN A 51 17.03 -34.78 -0.89
C GLN A 51 17.25 -33.34 -1.35
N LEU A 52 18.35 -33.07 -2.04
CA LEU A 52 18.66 -31.74 -2.59
C LEU A 52 17.58 -31.27 -3.57
N ASN A 53 17.04 -32.17 -4.41
CA ASN A 53 15.93 -31.82 -5.30
C ASN A 53 14.65 -31.43 -4.55
N ARG A 54 14.39 -31.99 -3.36
CA ARG A 54 13.26 -31.58 -2.53
C ARG A 54 13.50 -30.22 -1.90
N GLU A 55 14.71 -29.97 -1.43
CA GLU A 55 15.13 -28.69 -0.86
C GLU A 55 15.05 -27.56 -1.90
N ILE A 56 15.57 -27.79 -3.11
CA ILE A 56 15.48 -26.82 -4.23
C ILE A 56 14.02 -26.45 -4.51
N LYS A 57 13.11 -27.43 -4.58
CA LYS A 57 11.68 -27.15 -4.81
C LYS A 57 11.05 -26.37 -3.65
N ALA A 58 11.45 -26.66 -2.42
CA ALA A 58 10.98 -25.92 -1.25
C ALA A 58 11.48 -24.46 -1.28
N ASP A 59 12.73 -24.25 -1.67
CA ASP A 59 13.34 -22.93 -1.82
C ASP A 59 12.73 -22.13 -2.97
N GLU A 60 12.44 -22.76 -4.10
CA GLU A 60 11.73 -22.14 -5.23
C GLU A 60 10.36 -21.65 -4.81
N LYS A 61 9.60 -22.49 -4.08
CA LYS A 61 8.33 -22.09 -3.51
C LYS A 61 8.50 -20.93 -2.51
N GLY A 62 9.50 -21.03 -1.62
CA GLY A 62 9.80 -19.97 -0.65
C GLY A 62 10.10 -18.64 -1.34
N LYS A 63 10.90 -18.63 -2.41
CA LYS A 63 11.18 -17.44 -3.22
C LYS A 63 9.91 -16.83 -3.80
N GLN A 64 9.03 -17.65 -4.38
CA GLN A 64 7.76 -17.17 -4.91
C GLN A 64 6.88 -16.55 -3.81
N ASP A 65 6.79 -17.18 -2.64
CA ASP A 65 6.04 -16.65 -1.51
C ASP A 65 6.60 -15.28 -1.04
N TYR A 66 7.92 -15.10 -1.07
CA TYR A 66 8.55 -13.80 -0.77
C TYR A 66 8.27 -12.74 -1.84
N ASP A 67 8.35 -13.10 -3.12
CA ASP A 67 8.06 -12.18 -4.23
C ASP A 67 6.60 -11.69 -4.17
N ASP A 68 5.65 -12.57 -3.85
CA ASP A 68 4.24 -12.23 -3.65
C ASP A 68 4.06 -11.26 -2.47
N GLN A 69 4.76 -11.49 -1.36
CA GLN A 69 4.71 -10.58 -0.20
C GLN A 69 5.34 -9.22 -0.53
N LEU A 70 6.47 -9.19 -1.22
CA LEU A 70 7.12 -7.96 -1.67
C LEU A 70 6.24 -7.18 -2.63
N PHE A 71 5.53 -7.86 -3.54
CA PHE A 71 4.57 -7.23 -4.42
C PHE A 71 3.45 -6.55 -3.64
N ARG A 72 2.83 -7.27 -2.68
CA ARG A 72 1.76 -6.72 -1.83
C ARG A 72 2.24 -5.53 -1.00
N LEU A 73 3.44 -5.61 -0.42
CA LEU A 73 4.02 -4.51 0.36
C LEU A 73 4.31 -3.29 -0.50
N ASN A 74 4.85 -3.47 -1.70
CA ASN A 74 5.09 -2.36 -2.62
C ASN A 74 3.80 -1.70 -3.08
N GLN A 75 2.75 -2.49 -3.34
CA GLN A 75 1.44 -1.93 -3.67
C GLN A 75 0.90 -1.09 -2.51
N ARG A 76 0.92 -1.63 -1.29
CA ARG A 76 0.47 -0.91 -0.10
C ARG A 76 1.28 0.36 0.16
N ARG A 77 2.59 0.33 -0.10
CA ARG A 77 3.45 1.51 -0.01
C ARG A 77 3.01 2.58 -0.99
N LYS A 78 2.80 2.25 -2.26
CA LYS A 78 2.32 3.19 -3.28
C LYS A 78 0.97 3.80 -2.91
N ASP A 79 0.04 2.97 -2.42
CA ASP A 79 -1.28 3.45 -2.00
C ASP A 79 -1.19 4.42 -0.81
N MET A 80 -0.29 4.16 0.15
CA MET A 80 -0.04 5.06 1.28
C MET A 80 0.67 6.35 0.87
N GLU A 81 1.64 6.29 -0.04
CA GLU A 81 2.32 7.46 -0.60
C GLU A 81 1.31 8.36 -1.34
N ALA A 82 0.40 7.79 -2.12
CA ALA A 82 -0.67 8.53 -2.79
C ALA A 82 -1.61 9.21 -1.78
N LYS A 83 -2.05 8.50 -0.74
CA LYS A 83 -2.89 9.08 0.33
C LYS A 83 -2.17 10.19 1.09
N LEU A 84 -0.87 10.04 1.36
CA LEU A 84 -0.09 11.10 2.01
C LEU A 84 -0.01 12.35 1.15
N LEU A 85 0.15 12.20 -0.16
CA LEU A 85 0.14 13.33 -1.09
C LEU A 85 -1.22 14.03 -1.06
N GLU A 86 -2.31 13.27 -1.21
CA GLU A 86 -3.68 13.80 -1.14
C GLU A 86 -3.94 14.55 0.19
N CYS A 87 -3.57 13.95 1.33
CA CYS A 87 -3.72 14.59 2.64
C CYS A 87 -2.91 15.89 2.75
N ARG A 88 -1.70 15.94 2.18
CA ARG A 88 -0.87 17.16 2.17
C ARG A 88 -1.51 18.25 1.32
N GLU A 89 -2.01 17.91 0.14
CA GLU A 89 -2.72 18.84 -0.74
C GLU A 89 -4.00 19.37 -0.06
N TRP A 90 -4.78 18.50 0.55
CA TRP A 90 -5.96 18.88 1.34
C TRP A 90 -5.62 19.78 2.52
N SER A 91 -4.54 19.48 3.25
CA SER A 91 -4.09 20.31 4.37
C SER A 91 -3.66 21.69 3.90
N ALA A 92 -2.93 21.78 2.79
CA ALA A 92 -2.53 23.06 2.18
C ALA A 92 -3.76 23.87 1.70
N LEU A 93 -4.75 23.19 1.12
CA LEU A 93 -6.01 23.82 0.72
C LEU A 93 -6.79 24.34 1.95
N PHE A 94 -6.85 23.55 3.02
CA PHE A 94 -7.51 23.93 4.27
C PHE A 94 -6.84 25.15 4.91
N GLU A 95 -5.51 25.13 5.04
CA GLU A 95 -4.75 26.25 5.60
C GLU A 95 -4.87 27.53 4.78
N SER A 96 -4.89 27.43 3.44
CA SER A 96 -4.97 28.61 2.56
C SER A 96 -6.37 29.19 2.44
N LYS A 97 -7.41 28.36 2.37
CA LYS A 97 -8.77 28.82 2.08
C LYS A 97 -9.70 28.76 3.28
N ILE A 98 -9.66 27.70 4.08
CA ILE A 98 -10.68 27.42 5.09
C ILE A 98 -10.32 28.05 6.43
N LYS A 99 -9.06 27.94 6.88
CA LYS A 99 -8.62 28.50 8.15
C LYS A 99 -8.79 30.03 8.24
N PRO A 100 -8.51 30.83 7.19
CA PRO A 100 -8.79 32.26 7.23
C PRO A 100 -10.29 32.59 7.28
N LEU A 101 -11.14 31.73 6.72
CA LEU A 101 -12.61 31.91 6.76
C LEU A 101 -13.17 31.68 8.16
N ALA A 102 -12.62 30.74 8.93
CA ALA A 102 -13.06 30.49 10.30
C ALA A 102 -12.89 31.73 11.20
N GLY A 103 -11.78 32.45 11.08
CA GLY A 103 -11.56 33.71 11.80
C GLY A 103 -12.47 34.85 11.34
N LYS A 104 -12.81 34.89 10.04
CA LYS A 104 -13.77 35.88 9.53
C LYS A 104 -15.19 35.63 10.02
N TYR A 105 -15.57 34.38 10.26
CA TYR A 105 -16.90 34.06 10.76
C TYR A 105 -17.13 34.60 12.18
N THR A 106 -16.15 34.42 13.07
CA THR A 106 -16.19 35.00 14.43
C THR A 106 -16.21 36.52 14.39
N GLU A 107 -15.31 37.14 13.60
CA GLU A 107 -15.26 38.60 13.45
C GLU A 107 -16.58 39.19 12.91
N THR A 108 -17.20 38.52 11.93
CA THR A 108 -18.48 38.96 11.36
C THR A 108 -19.60 38.86 12.39
N THR A 109 -19.62 37.80 13.20
CA THR A 109 -20.62 37.60 14.25
C THR A 109 -20.49 38.65 15.35
N ASP A 110 -19.27 38.94 15.78
CA ASP A 110 -18.99 39.97 16.79
C ASP A 110 -19.37 41.36 16.29
N ASN A 111 -19.05 41.67 15.02
CA ASN A 111 -19.44 42.94 14.39
C ASN A 111 -20.96 43.08 14.27
N MET A 112 -21.70 42.01 13.93
CA MET A 112 -23.16 42.03 13.91
C MET A 112 -23.73 42.32 15.29
N GLN A 113 -23.19 41.69 16.33
CA GLN A 113 -23.63 41.94 17.71
C GLN A 113 -23.39 43.40 18.12
N GLY A 114 -22.22 43.96 17.80
CA GLY A 114 -21.92 45.38 18.04
C GLY A 114 -22.89 46.33 17.33
N GLN A 115 -23.24 46.04 16.07
CA GLN A 115 -24.22 46.82 15.31
C GLN A 115 -25.62 46.76 15.93
N TYR A 116 -26.05 45.59 16.42
CA TYR A 116 -27.33 45.46 17.10
C TYR A 116 -27.37 46.26 18.41
N GLU A 117 -26.31 46.23 19.20
CA GLU A 117 -26.25 47.00 20.45
C GLU A 117 -26.19 48.51 20.20
N ASP A 118 -25.43 48.98 19.21
CA ASP A 118 -25.42 50.41 18.82
C ASP A 118 -26.79 50.86 18.28
N ALA A 119 -27.46 50.02 17.49
CA ALA A 119 -28.80 50.29 17.00
C ALA A 119 -29.82 50.40 18.15
N LYS A 120 -29.75 49.53 19.16
CA LYS A 120 -30.59 49.62 20.36
C LYS A 120 -30.33 50.91 21.14
N LEU A 121 -29.06 51.28 21.32
CA LEU A 121 -28.67 52.49 22.04
C LEU A 121 -29.20 53.74 21.32
N ARG A 122 -28.93 53.87 20.02
CA ARG A 122 -29.40 55.00 19.21
C ARG A 122 -30.92 55.03 19.10
N HIS A 123 -31.58 53.87 19.07
CA HIS A 123 -33.03 53.81 19.10
C HIS A 123 -33.60 54.36 20.42
N ALA A 124 -33.02 53.96 21.56
CA ALA A 124 -33.40 54.49 22.87
C ALA A 124 -33.15 56.00 22.98
N GLN A 125 -32.02 56.49 22.46
CA GLN A 125 -31.72 57.92 22.38
C GLN A 125 -32.72 58.66 21.48
N GLY A 126 -33.06 58.08 20.32
CA GLY A 126 -34.07 58.61 19.42
C GLY A 126 -35.43 58.75 20.11
N ILE A 127 -35.85 57.71 20.85
CA ILE A 127 -37.09 57.77 21.64
C ILE A 127 -37.06 58.93 22.64
N LYS A 128 -35.95 59.17 23.35
CA LYS A 128 -35.84 60.32 24.27
C LYS A 128 -36.05 61.66 23.57
N VAL A 129 -35.41 61.86 22.42
CA VAL A 129 -35.58 63.09 21.62
C VAL A 129 -37.03 63.28 21.20
N LEU A 130 -37.72 62.20 20.85
CA LEU A 130 -39.15 62.24 20.51
C LEU A 130 -40.02 62.63 21.71
N ILE A 131 -39.73 62.09 22.91
CA ILE A 131 -40.45 62.43 24.13
C ILE A 131 -40.28 63.93 24.43
N GLU A 132 -39.04 64.42 24.33
CA GLU A 132 -38.68 65.80 24.73
C GLU A 132 -39.19 66.87 23.76
N ASN A 133 -39.22 66.60 22.44
CA ASN A 133 -39.46 67.64 21.43
C ASN A 133 -40.79 67.47 20.67
N PHE A 134 -41.46 66.32 20.77
CA PHE A 134 -42.61 65.99 19.94
C PHE A 134 -43.78 65.36 20.73
N ASP A 135 -43.81 65.50 22.07
CA ASP A 135 -44.85 64.92 22.95
C ASP A 135 -45.10 63.42 22.71
N TYR A 136 -44.04 62.70 22.35
CA TYR A 136 -44.14 61.26 22.08
C TYR A 136 -44.35 60.46 23.37
N HIS A 137 -45.29 59.53 23.38
CA HIS A 137 -45.56 58.65 24.51
C HIS A 137 -45.38 57.16 24.10
N PRO A 138 -44.42 56.42 24.71
CA PRO A 138 -44.00 55.10 24.25
C PRO A 138 -45.13 54.06 24.12
N GLU A 139 -46.08 54.07 25.06
CA GLU A 139 -47.19 53.10 25.10
C GLU A 139 -48.27 53.32 24.02
N PHE A 140 -48.29 54.49 23.37
CA PHE A 140 -49.30 54.81 22.36
C PHE A 140 -48.81 54.64 20.92
N LYS A 141 -47.53 54.26 20.72
CA LYS A 141 -46.98 54.00 19.39
C LYS A 141 -47.52 52.69 18.80
N ARG A 142 -48.18 52.78 17.64
CA ARG A 142 -48.60 51.61 16.87
C ARG A 142 -47.53 51.22 15.86
N PHE A 143 -47.43 49.94 15.52
CA PHE A 143 -46.46 49.45 14.52
C PHE A 143 -46.63 50.09 13.13
N SER A 144 -47.83 50.62 12.85
CA SER A 144 -48.21 51.26 11.60
C SER A 144 -48.03 52.79 11.59
N ASP A 145 -47.59 53.40 12.70
CA ASP A 145 -47.44 54.86 12.76
C ASP A 145 -46.22 55.32 11.96
N THR A 146 -46.49 56.14 10.93
CA THR A 146 -45.47 56.79 10.12
C THR A 146 -45.03 58.08 10.83
N PHE A 147 -43.72 58.22 11.05
CA PHE A 147 -43.15 59.41 11.66
C PHE A 147 -43.21 60.60 10.69
N SER A 148 -44.05 61.60 10.95
CA SER A 148 -44.07 62.86 10.19
C SER A 148 -43.51 64.01 11.04
N ALA A 149 -42.26 64.40 10.81
CA ALA A 149 -41.72 65.62 11.39
C ALA A 149 -42.09 66.82 10.51
N VAL A 150 -42.78 67.81 11.08
CA VAL A 150 -42.89 69.14 10.45
C VAL A 150 -41.53 69.84 10.65
N PRO A 151 -40.85 70.31 9.59
CA PRO A 151 -39.54 70.93 9.72
C PRO A 151 -39.60 72.15 10.66
N PHE A 152 -38.87 72.10 11.77
CA PHE A 152 -38.74 73.23 12.68
C PHE A 152 -37.99 74.37 11.97
N LYS A 153 -38.67 75.51 11.78
CA LYS A 153 -38.03 76.76 11.35
C LYS A 153 -37.81 77.64 12.59
N PRO A 154 -36.55 77.88 13.01
CA PRO A 154 -36.26 78.80 14.10
C PRO A 154 -36.61 80.25 13.70
N LYS A 155 -37.01 81.07 14.68
CA LYS A 155 -37.21 82.51 14.54
C LYS A 155 -35.90 83.27 14.68
#